data_AF-A0A662PPW2-F1
#
_entry.id   AF-A0A662PPW2-F1
#
_cell.length_a   1.000
_cell.length_b   1.000
_cell.length_c   1.000
_cell.angle_alpha   90.00
_cell.angle_beta   90.00
_cell.angle_gamma   90.00
#
_symmetry.space_group_name_H-M   'P 1'
#
loop_
_entity.id
_entity.type
_entity.pdbx_description
1 polymer ?
#
loop_
_entity_poly.entity_id
_entity_poly.type
_entity_poly.pdbx_seq_one_letter_code
_entity_poly.pdbx_strand_id
1 'polypeptide(L)' 'AREAYYWSVQTRSADEPMTQFFRCRKCGHTWREYV' A
#
# COMPACT_ATOMS: atom_id res chain seq x y z
N ALA A 1 0.64 -18.49 1.19
CA ALA A 1 0.93 -17.06 1.38
C ALA A 1 0.47 -16.27 0.14
N ARG A 2 -0.20 -15.13 0.31
CA ARG A 2 -0.47 -14.21 -0.81
C ARG A 2 0.75 -13.29 -0.94
N GLU A 3 1.61 -13.55 -1.91
CA GLU A 3 2.79 -12.71 -2.16
C GLU A 3 2.39 -11.41 -2.85
N ALA A 4 2.75 -10.28 -2.24
CA ALA A 4 2.52 -8.96 -2.79
C ALA A 4 3.76 -8.08 -2.58
N TYR A 5 4.01 -7.18 -3.52
CA TYR A 5 4.91 -6.05 -3.29
C TYR A 5 4.21 -5.04 -2.38
N TYR A 6 4.97 -4.41 -1.49
CA TYR A 6 4.48 -3.45 -0.51
C TYR A 6 5.33 -2.19 -0.55
N TRP A 7 4.67 -1.03 -0.45
CA TRP A 7 5.33 0.25 -0.21
C TRP A 7 4.37 1.22 0.49
N SER A 8 4.91 2.17 1.25
CA SER A 8 4.14 3.22 1.93
C SER A 8 4.50 4.60 1.40
N VAL A 9 3.50 5.47 1.29
CA VAL A 9 3.67 6.86 0.86
C VAL A 9 2.92 7.78 1.83
N GLN A 10 3.60 8.80 2.34
CA GLN A 10 2.95 9.90 3.07
C GLN A 10 2.17 10.75 2.05
N THR A 11 0.85 10.60 2.02
CA THR A 11 -0.03 11.33 1.09
C THR A 11 -0.73 12.52 1.74
N ARG A 12 -0.61 12.65 3.07
CA ARG A 12 -1.28 13.64 3.90
C ARG A 12 -0.30 14.35 4.84
N SER A 13 -0.81 15.16 5.77
CA SER A 13 0.00 15.85 6.78
C SER A 13 0.96 14.88 7.48
N ALA A 14 2.08 15.39 8.00
CA ALA A 14 3.05 14.59 8.75
C ALA A 14 2.46 13.97 10.03
N ASP A 15 1.40 14.58 10.57
CA ASP A 15 0.64 14.07 11.72
C ASP A 15 -0.39 12.99 11.33
N GLU A 16 -0.65 12.79 10.04
CA GLU A 16 -1.55 11.74 9.56
C GLU A 16 -0.79 10.47 9.16
N PRO A 17 -1.39 9.29 9.36
CA PRO A 17 -0.80 8.03 8.96
C PRO A 17 -0.52 7.94 7.45
N MET A 18 0.59 7.28 7.11
CA MET A 18 0.98 7.03 5.72
C MET A 18 -0.03 6.10 5.03
N THR A 19 -0.27 6.32 3.74
CA THR A 19 -1.04 5.37 2.92
C THR A 19 -0.16 4.18 2.55
N GLN A 20 -0.68 2.97 2.75
CA GLN A 20 -0.02 1.74 2.35
C GLN A 20 -0.54 1.27 0.99
N PHE A 21 0.38 0.76 0.17
CA PHE A 21 0.07 0.22 -1.15
C PHE A 21 0.56 -1.21 -1.26
N PHE A 22 -0.23 -2.01 -1.96
CA PHE A 22 0.04 -3.42 -2.18
C PHE A 22 -0.18 -3.76 -3.65
N ARG A 23 0.71 -4.57 -4.22
CA ARG A 23 0.54 -5.12 -5.57
C ARG A 23 0.67 -6.63 -5.55
N CYS A 24 -0.40 -7.33 -5.93
CA CYS A 24 -0.39 -8.78 -6.04
C CYS A 24 0.65 -9.24 -7.07
N ARG A 25 1.54 -10.15 -6.66
CA ARG A 25 2.59 -10.68 -7.55
C ARG A 25 2.02 -11.57 -8.66
N LYS A 26 0.83 -12.15 -8.46
CA LYS A 26 0.20 -13.10 -9.40
C LYS A 26 -0.66 -12.43 -10.47
N CYS A 27 -1.55 -11.52 -10.07
CA CYS A 27 -2.49 -10.88 -11.00
C CYS A 27 -2.18 -9.40 -11.28
N GLY A 28 -1.21 -8.80 -10.59
CA GLY A 28 -0.85 -7.40 -10.76
C GLY A 28 -1.86 -6.40 -10.19
N HIS A 29 -2.99 -6.87 -9.61
CA HIS A 29 -3.96 -6.00 -8.95
C HIS A 29 -3.28 -5.19 -7.85
N THR A 30 -3.53 -3.88 -7.87
CA THR A 30 -2.98 -2.93 -6.92
C THR A 30 -4.12 -2.34 -6.09
N TRP A 31 -3.97 -2.35 -4.78
CA TRP A 31 -4.92 -1.74 -3.85
C TRP A 31 -4.16 -0.91 -2.82
N ARG A 32 -4.89 -0.01 -2.15
CA ARG A 32 -4.36 0.84 -1.10
C ARG A 32 -5.16 0.62 0.18
N GLU A 33 -4.48 0.70 1.31
CA GLU A 33 -5.08 0.74 2.62
C GLU A 33 -4.73 2.07 3.28
N TYR A 34 -5.77 2.75 3.77
CA TYR A 34 -5.63 3.89 4.64
C TYR A 34 -5.49 3.34 6.05
N VAL A 35 -4.27 3.36 6.55
CA VAL A 35 -3.98 3.16 7.97
C VAL A 35 -4.29 4.44 8.72
#